data_AF-A0A956F8Z9-F1
#
_entry.id   AF-A0A956F8Z9-F1
#
_cell.length_a   1.000
_cell.length_b   1.000
_cell.length_c   1.000
_cell.angle_alpha   90.00
_cell.angle_beta   90.00
_cell.angle_gamma   90.00
#
_symmetry.space_group_name_H-M   'P 1'
#
loop_
_entity.id
_entity.type
_entity.pdbx_description
1 polymer ?
#
loop_
_entity_poly.entity_id
_entity_poly.type
_entity_poly.pdbx_seq_one_letter_code
_entity_poly.pdbx_strand_id
1 'polypeptide(L)'
;MPMLADIDDPPRSRLPGLVIGGLLALPLAGVVLVWLLPTLVEAVLGGSQSFDDRLALETAYMDAVCTQAIELPRDEGLCECVLATEHPGIDCQAPFLQWSLDRQMEHCADPDAKKEALSFCTCVDAVNTSVVEAPDQEAAQTAAQAYRNCQELPDAVYLPTVEALLGVEPAAAPSP
;
A
#
# COMPACT_ATOMS: atom_id res chain seq x y z
N MET A 1 -17.15 -32.03 -65.90
CA MET A 1 -15.83 -32.68 -66.04
C MET A 1 -14.86 -31.92 -65.14
N PRO A 2 -14.42 -32.52 -64.02
CA PRO A 2 -13.45 -31.90 -63.12
C PRO A 2 -12.09 -31.86 -63.82
N MET A 3 -11.47 -30.69 -63.91
CA MET A 3 -10.17 -30.49 -64.54
C MET A 3 -9.08 -31.03 -63.60
N LEU A 4 -8.17 -31.84 -64.14
CA LEU A 4 -6.97 -32.40 -63.51
C LEU A 4 -5.94 -31.35 -63.03
N ALA A 5 -6.30 -30.07 -62.98
CA ALA A 5 -5.42 -28.97 -62.58
C ALA A 5 -5.47 -28.64 -61.08
N ASP A 6 -6.33 -29.31 -60.31
CA ASP A 6 -6.57 -29.01 -58.88
C ASP A 6 -5.92 -30.02 -57.92
N ILE A 7 -5.01 -30.87 -58.43
CA ILE A 7 -4.36 -31.97 -57.66
C ILE A 7 -2.89 -31.69 -57.30
N ASP A 8 -2.23 -30.69 -57.89
CA ASP A 8 -0.77 -30.54 -57.82
C ASP A 8 -0.24 -29.39 -56.96
N ASP A 9 -1.08 -28.67 -56.21
CA ASP A 9 -0.62 -27.66 -55.26
C ASP A 9 -0.66 -28.21 -53.81
N PRO A 10 0.43 -28.81 -53.28
CA PRO A 10 0.47 -29.18 -51.88
C PRO A 10 0.37 -27.91 -51.03
N PRO A 11 -0.42 -27.89 -49.94
CA PRO A 11 -0.57 -26.69 -49.12
C PRO A 11 0.81 -26.27 -48.59
N ARG A 12 1.26 -25.07 -48.98
CA ARG A 12 2.54 -24.49 -48.52
C ARG A 12 2.62 -24.61 -46.99
N SER A 13 3.60 -25.39 -46.51
CA SER A 13 3.78 -25.59 -45.08
C SER A 13 4.08 -24.25 -44.41
N ARG A 14 3.30 -23.89 -43.38
CA ARG A 14 3.46 -22.64 -42.63
C ARG A 14 4.58 -22.72 -41.57
N LEU A 15 5.04 -23.94 -41.29
CA LEU A 15 6.14 -24.26 -40.37
C LEU A 15 7.44 -23.46 -40.62
N PRO A 16 7.99 -23.40 -41.85
CA PRO A 16 9.19 -22.61 -42.12
C PRO A 16 8.99 -21.11 -41.84
N GLY A 17 7.82 -20.56 -42.13
CA GLY A 17 7.50 -19.16 -41.82
C GLY A 17 7.45 -18.88 -40.32
N LEU A 18 6.92 -19.81 -39.53
CA LEU A 18 6.85 -19.73 -38.07
C LEU A 18 8.24 -19.85 -37.42
N VAL A 19 9.09 -20.74 -37.93
CA VAL A 19 10.46 -20.92 -37.43
C VAL A 19 11.32 -19.69 -37.71
N ILE A 20 11.24 -19.13 -38.92
CA ILE A 20 11.96 -17.91 -39.29
C ILE A 20 11.43 -16.71 -38.50
N GLY A 21 10.10 -16.60 -38.36
CA GLY A 21 9.47 -15.56 -37.55
C GLY A 21 9.88 -15.62 -36.08
N GLY A 22 9.93 -16.83 -35.49
CA GLY A 22 10.43 -17.05 -34.14
C GLY A 22 11.89 -16.67 -33.98
N LEU A 23 12.77 -17.10 -34.90
CA LEU A 23 14.20 -16.77 -34.88
C LEU A 23 14.48 -15.26 -34.95
N LEU A 24 13.63 -14.49 -35.63
CA LEU A 24 13.76 -13.03 -35.72
C LEU A 24 13.08 -12.29 -34.55
N ALA A 25 11.95 -12.79 -34.07
CA ALA A 25 11.19 -12.15 -33.00
C ALA A 25 11.83 -12.36 -31.62
N LEU A 26 12.43 -13.53 -31.37
CA LEU A 26 13.01 -13.89 -30.07
C LEU A 26 14.18 -13.00 -29.64
N PRO A 27 15.16 -12.63 -30.49
CA PRO A 27 16.21 -11.68 -30.09
C PRO A 27 15.66 -10.28 -29.83
N LEU A 28 14.68 -9.81 -30.62
CA LEU A 28 14.03 -8.52 -30.40
C LEU A 28 13.24 -8.50 -29.08
N ALA A 29 12.45 -9.54 -28.82
CA ALA A 29 11.73 -9.70 -27.57
C ALA A 29 12.70 -9.81 -26.38
N GLY A 30 13.83 -10.50 -26.54
CA GLY A 30 14.88 -10.59 -25.53
C GLY A 30 15.49 -9.24 -25.17
N VAL A 31 15.80 -8.40 -26.17
CA VAL A 31 16.34 -7.04 -25.94
C VAL A 31 15.31 -6.16 -25.22
N VAL A 32 14.04 -6.22 -25.63
CA VAL A 32 12.95 -5.50 -24.99
C VAL A 32 12.74 -5.96 -23.55
N LEU A 33 12.76 -7.27 -23.30
CA LEU A 33 12.65 -7.85 -21.97
C LEU A 33 13.82 -7.45 -21.07
N VAL A 34 15.06 -7.44 -21.57
CA VAL A 34 16.23 -7.01 -20.78
C VAL A 34 16.12 -5.56 -20.33
N TRP A 35 15.49 -4.69 -21.14
CA TRP A 35 15.26 -3.30 -20.77
C TRP A 35 14.06 -3.10 -19.85
N LEU A 36 12.99 -3.88 -20.02
CA LEU A 36 11.75 -3.73 -19.24
C LEU A 36 11.76 -4.51 -17.92
N LEU A 37 12.44 -5.65 -17.84
CA LEU A 37 12.51 -6.45 -16.62
C LEU A 37 13.05 -5.68 -15.41
N PRO A 38 14.18 -4.95 -15.47
CA PRO A 38 14.70 -4.25 -14.30
C PRO A 38 13.73 -3.17 -13.79
N THR A 39 13.09 -2.41 -14.67
CA THR A 39 12.13 -1.37 -14.26
C THR A 39 10.86 -1.96 -13.67
N LEU A 40 10.43 -3.12 -14.17
CA LEU A 40 9.25 -3.83 -13.66
C LEU A 40 9.53 -4.49 -12.32
N VAL A 41 10.73 -5.06 -12.16
CA VAL A 41 11.23 -5.61 -10.88
C VAL A 41 11.38 -4.49 -9.86
N GLU A 42 11.96 -3.35 -10.22
CA GLU A 42 12.13 -2.19 -9.32
C GLU A 42 10.78 -1.55 -8.95
N ALA A 43 9.82 -1.47 -9.88
CA ALA A 43 8.47 -1.00 -9.58
C ALA A 43 7.71 -1.96 -8.65
N VAL A 44 7.89 -3.27 -8.79
CA VAL A 44 7.24 -4.28 -7.95
C VAL A 44 7.90 -4.38 -6.58
N LEU A 45 9.23 -4.46 -6.52
CA LEU A 45 9.99 -4.58 -5.26
C LEU A 45 10.10 -3.25 -4.51
N GLY A 46 10.25 -2.13 -5.20
CA GLY A 46 10.24 -0.81 -4.56
C GLY A 46 8.85 -0.46 -4.00
N GLY A 47 7.78 -0.89 -4.69
CA GLY A 47 6.44 -0.87 -4.15
C GLY A 47 6.31 -1.77 -2.92
N SER A 48 6.66 -3.06 -3.02
CA SER A 48 6.46 -4.02 -1.94
C SER A 48 7.29 -3.73 -0.69
N GLN A 49 8.57 -3.33 -0.83
CA GLN A 49 9.40 -2.94 0.32
C GLN A 49 8.81 -1.73 1.04
N SER A 50 8.30 -0.74 0.30
CA SER A 50 7.64 0.41 0.93
C SER A 50 6.36 0.04 1.69
N PHE A 51 5.62 -0.98 1.23
CA PHE A 51 4.42 -1.47 1.93
C PHE A 51 4.78 -2.30 3.17
N ASP A 52 5.76 -3.20 3.06
CA ASP A 52 6.22 -4.03 4.18
C ASP A 52 6.86 -3.17 5.28
N ASP A 53 7.68 -2.17 4.92
CA ASP A 53 8.29 -1.24 5.86
C ASP A 53 7.23 -0.36 6.56
N ARG A 54 6.19 0.07 5.82
CA ARG A 54 5.05 0.81 6.39
C ARG A 54 4.28 -0.04 7.40
N LEU A 55 3.98 -1.29 7.07
CA LEU A 55 3.32 -2.23 7.97
C LEU A 55 4.16 -2.53 9.22
N ALA A 56 5.49 -2.60 9.08
CA ALA A 56 6.39 -2.78 10.20
C ALA A 56 6.43 -1.54 11.12
N LEU A 57 6.43 -0.33 10.57
CA LEU A 57 6.33 0.91 11.33
C LEU A 57 4.99 1.06 12.05
N GLU A 58 3.88 0.72 11.37
CA GLU A 58 2.53 0.69 11.96
C GLU A 58 2.48 -0.26 13.16
N THR A 59 3.02 -1.46 12.99
CA THR A 59 3.12 -2.49 14.05
C THR A 59 3.96 -2.03 15.24
N ALA A 60 5.15 -1.47 15.00
CA ALA A 60 6.01 -0.95 16.07
C ALA A 60 5.33 0.19 16.84
N TYR A 61 4.60 1.04 16.12
CA TYR A 61 3.85 2.14 16.72
C TYR A 61 2.70 1.63 17.61
N MET A 62 1.95 0.63 17.15
CA MET A 62 0.90 -0.02 17.94
C MET A 62 1.42 -0.63 19.24
N ASP A 63 2.57 -1.31 19.18
CA ASP A 63 3.21 -1.89 20.38
C ASP A 63 3.66 -0.80 21.36
N ALA A 64 4.27 0.29 20.86
CA ALA A 64 4.75 1.39 21.69
C ALA A 64 3.62 2.14 22.43
N VAL A 65 2.45 2.32 21.79
CA VAL A 65 1.26 2.93 22.41
C VAL A 65 0.72 2.07 23.58
N CYS A 66 0.91 0.75 23.53
CA CYS A 66 0.31 -0.18 24.49
C CYS A 66 1.24 -0.67 25.61
N THR A 67 2.55 -0.49 25.48
CA THR A 67 3.58 -1.02 26.41
C THR A 67 4.18 0.02 27.37
N GLN A 68 3.56 1.20 27.52
CA GLN A 68 4.03 2.34 28.35
C GLN A 68 5.28 3.06 27.81
N ALA A 69 5.73 2.75 26.59
CA ALA A 69 6.86 3.46 25.98
C ALA A 69 6.53 4.93 25.66
N ILE A 70 5.23 5.25 25.46
CA ILE A 70 4.76 6.59 25.10
C ILE A 70 3.70 7.04 26.12
N GLU A 71 3.81 8.26 26.66
CA GLU A 71 2.78 8.89 27.49
C GLU A 71 1.60 9.40 26.64
N LEU A 72 0.87 8.47 26.02
CA LEU A 72 -0.44 8.73 25.42
C LEU A 72 -1.53 8.13 26.32
N PRO A 73 -2.76 8.69 26.34
CA PRO A 73 -3.87 8.01 27.00
C PRO A 73 -4.06 6.64 26.35
N ARG A 74 -3.80 5.59 27.13
CA ARG A 74 -3.86 4.19 26.70
C ARG A 74 -5.29 3.86 26.25
N ASP A 75 -5.43 3.48 24.99
CA ASP A 75 -6.70 2.98 24.47
C ASP A 75 -6.82 1.49 24.80
N GLU A 76 -7.62 1.15 25.80
CA GLU A 76 -7.77 -0.24 26.26
C GLU A 76 -8.36 -1.15 25.17
N GLY A 77 -9.14 -0.62 24.21
CA GLY A 77 -9.68 -1.42 23.11
C GLY A 77 -8.62 -1.81 22.08
N LEU A 78 -7.68 -0.89 21.80
CA LEU A 78 -6.49 -1.19 21.00
C LEU A 78 -5.55 -2.15 21.74
N CYS A 79 -5.30 -1.87 23.02
CA CYS A 79 -4.28 -2.58 23.79
C CYS A 79 -4.70 -3.96 24.31
N GLU A 80 -5.99 -4.20 24.51
CA GLU A 80 -6.50 -5.55 24.79
C GLU A 80 -6.24 -6.49 23.61
N CYS A 81 -6.43 -6.00 22.38
CA CYS A 81 -6.17 -6.78 21.17
C CYS A 81 -4.68 -7.10 20.97
N VAL A 82 -3.80 -6.10 21.16
CA VAL A 82 -2.35 -6.26 21.00
C VAL A 82 -1.76 -7.17 22.08
N LEU A 83 -2.16 -7.01 23.35
CA LEU A 83 -1.60 -7.81 24.46
C LEU A 83 -2.10 -9.27 24.50
N ALA A 84 -3.16 -9.58 23.75
CA ALA A 84 -3.68 -10.94 23.63
C ALA A 84 -2.96 -11.79 22.56
N THR A 85 -2.11 -11.18 21.72
CA THR A 85 -1.46 -11.86 20.58
C THR A 85 0.02 -11.48 20.47
N GLU A 86 0.88 -12.41 20.01
CA GLU A 86 2.34 -12.16 19.93
C GLU A 86 2.75 -11.18 18.82
N HIS A 87 1.86 -10.90 17.87
CA HIS A 87 1.99 -9.87 16.82
C HIS A 87 0.64 -9.17 16.71
N PRO A 88 0.57 -7.84 16.54
CA PRO A 88 -0.70 -7.17 16.24
C PRO A 88 -1.25 -7.75 14.93
N GLY A 89 -2.18 -8.68 15.09
CA GLY A 89 -2.79 -9.41 13.98
C GLY A 89 -3.77 -8.53 13.22
N ILE A 90 -4.26 -9.06 12.10
CA ILE A 90 -5.36 -8.49 11.29
C ILE A 90 -6.51 -7.97 12.16
N ASP A 91 -6.75 -8.62 13.31
CA ASP A 91 -7.81 -8.28 14.27
C ASP A 91 -7.64 -6.91 14.94
N CYS A 92 -6.40 -6.41 15.09
CA CYS A 92 -6.13 -5.12 15.75
C CYS A 92 -6.05 -3.96 14.74
N GLN A 93 -6.10 -4.26 13.45
CA GLN A 93 -5.97 -3.28 12.39
C GLN A 93 -7.17 -2.34 12.28
N ALA A 94 -8.39 -2.86 12.47
CA ALA A 94 -9.62 -2.06 12.46
C ALA A 94 -9.68 -1.02 13.61
N PRO A 95 -9.49 -1.39 14.89
CA PRO A 95 -9.47 -0.41 15.97
C PRO A 95 -8.29 0.57 15.83
N PHE A 96 -7.15 0.12 15.31
CA PHE A 96 -6.01 1.01 15.04
C PHE A 96 -6.33 2.07 13.99
N LEU A 97 -6.96 1.68 12.87
CA LEU A 97 -7.33 2.62 11.82
C LEU A 97 -8.29 3.70 12.34
N GLN A 98 -9.27 3.30 13.16
CA GLN A 98 -10.19 4.24 13.79
C GLN A 98 -9.45 5.20 14.75
N TRP A 99 -8.59 4.67 15.62
CA TRP A 99 -7.76 5.49 16.51
C TRP A 99 -6.84 6.46 15.74
N SER A 100 -6.24 5.99 14.65
CA SER A 100 -5.33 6.79 13.82
C SER A 100 -6.08 7.91 13.09
N LEU A 101 -7.31 7.65 12.64
CA LEU A 101 -8.19 8.65 12.05
C LEU A 101 -8.49 9.77 13.06
N ASP A 102 -8.83 9.42 14.31
CA ASP A 102 -9.11 10.40 15.36
C ASP A 102 -7.90 11.30 15.64
N ARG A 103 -6.69 10.73 15.68
CA ARG A 103 -5.45 11.50 15.84
C ARG A 103 -5.17 12.45 14.67
N GLN A 104 -5.47 12.01 13.45
CA GLN A 104 -5.29 12.88 12.28
C GLN A 104 -6.37 13.95 12.18
N MET A 105 -7.56 13.72 12.71
CA MET A 105 -8.57 14.77 12.87
C MET A 105 -8.07 15.87 13.82
N GLU A 106 -7.38 15.50 14.91
CA GLU A 106 -6.74 16.49 15.81
C GLU A 106 -5.64 17.28 15.08
N HIS A 107 -4.81 16.63 14.27
CA HIS A 107 -3.78 17.29 13.46
C HIS A 107 -4.38 18.24 12.40
N CYS A 108 -5.37 17.77 11.66
CA CYS A 108 -6.05 18.53 10.61
C CYS A 108 -6.99 19.62 11.14
N ALA A 109 -7.24 19.68 12.45
CA ALA A 109 -7.92 20.78 13.09
C ALA A 109 -7.04 22.04 13.19
N ASP A 110 -5.70 21.90 13.13
CA ASP A 110 -4.78 23.03 13.04
C ASP A 110 -4.86 23.64 11.62
N PRO A 111 -5.23 24.94 11.49
CA PRO A 111 -5.36 25.60 10.20
C PRO A 111 -4.03 25.70 9.42
N ASP A 112 -2.88 25.64 10.07
CA ASP A 112 -1.59 25.67 9.38
C ASP A 112 -1.20 24.28 8.85
N ALA A 113 -1.37 23.22 9.66
CA ALA A 113 -1.23 21.84 9.21
C ALA A 113 -2.17 21.50 8.03
N LYS A 114 -3.42 21.97 8.09
CA LYS A 114 -4.41 21.77 7.02
C LYS A 114 -4.01 22.41 5.69
N LYS A 115 -3.26 23.52 5.70
CA LYS A 115 -2.78 24.15 4.47
C LYS A 115 -1.65 23.36 3.82
N GLU A 116 -0.81 22.73 4.64
CA GLU A 116 0.32 21.92 4.19
C GLU A 116 -0.14 20.57 3.59
N ALA A 117 -1.21 20.00 4.15
CA ALA A 117 -1.75 18.70 3.77
C ALA A 117 -3.24 18.76 3.38
N LEU A 118 -3.58 19.59 2.40
CA LEU A 118 -4.97 19.92 2.08
C LEU A 118 -5.77 18.74 1.53
N SER A 119 -5.22 17.94 0.61
CA SER A 119 -5.93 16.77 0.09
C SER A 119 -6.04 15.68 1.15
N PHE A 120 -4.99 15.48 1.93
CA PHE A 120 -4.99 14.54 3.04
C PHE A 120 -6.06 14.91 4.08
N CYS A 121 -6.03 16.13 4.60
CA CYS A 121 -6.98 16.57 5.62
C CYS A 121 -8.43 16.62 5.12
N THR A 122 -8.64 16.86 3.81
CA THR A 122 -9.99 16.77 3.22
C THR A 122 -10.45 15.32 3.13
N CYS A 123 -9.55 14.38 2.83
CA CYS A 123 -9.84 12.95 2.83
C CYS A 123 -10.18 12.44 4.23
N VAL A 124 -9.36 12.82 5.23
CA VAL A 124 -9.56 12.47 6.64
C VAL A 124 -10.91 12.99 7.14
N ASP A 125 -11.28 14.23 6.82
CA ASP A 125 -12.59 14.82 7.20
C ASP A 125 -13.78 14.07 6.56
N ALA A 126 -13.65 13.68 5.29
CA ALA A 126 -14.65 12.90 4.59
C ALA A 126 -14.82 11.49 5.18
N VAL A 127 -13.72 10.83 5.54
CA VAL A 127 -13.74 9.50 6.20
C VAL A 127 -14.30 9.63 7.61
N ASN A 128 -13.92 10.65 8.37
CA ASN A 128 -14.48 10.88 9.70
C ASN A 128 -15.99 11.13 9.65
N THR A 129 -16.47 11.88 8.64
CA THR A 129 -17.91 12.09 8.45
C THR A 129 -18.63 10.76 8.23
N SER A 130 -18.09 9.84 7.41
CA SER A 130 -18.72 8.54 7.17
C SER A 130 -18.69 7.61 8.40
N VAL A 131 -17.67 7.73 9.26
CA VAL A 131 -17.60 7.04 10.55
C VAL A 131 -18.66 7.57 11.51
N VAL A 132 -18.83 8.89 11.61
CA VAL A 132 -19.82 9.54 12.51
C VAL A 132 -21.25 9.28 12.05
N GLU A 133 -21.50 9.22 10.75
CA GLU A 133 -22.82 8.93 10.17
C GLU A 133 -23.16 7.44 10.15
N ALA A 134 -22.25 6.57 10.57
CA ALA A 134 -22.46 5.12 10.54
C ALA A 134 -23.57 4.69 11.53
N PRO A 135 -24.45 3.74 11.13
CA PRO A 135 -25.60 3.32 11.94
C PRO A 135 -25.23 2.44 13.14
N ASP A 136 -24.08 1.78 13.10
CA ASP A 136 -23.59 0.87 14.13
C ASP A 136 -22.05 0.82 14.15
N GLN A 137 -21.50 0.17 15.17
CA GLN A 137 -20.05 0.10 15.40
C GLN A 137 -19.30 -0.69 14.30
N GLU A 138 -19.94 -1.70 13.70
CA GLU A 138 -19.35 -2.51 12.63
C GLU A 138 -19.25 -1.69 11.33
N ALA A 139 -20.30 -0.93 11.02
CA ALA A 139 -20.33 0.01 9.92
C ALA A 139 -19.32 1.16 10.13
N ALA A 140 -19.16 1.65 11.36
CA ALA A 140 -18.17 2.67 11.70
C ALA A 140 -16.73 2.15 11.46
N GLN A 141 -16.42 0.94 11.91
CA GLN A 141 -15.10 0.32 11.66
C GLN A 141 -14.86 0.09 10.17
N THR A 142 -15.87 -0.34 9.43
CA THR A 142 -15.78 -0.52 7.97
C THR A 142 -15.53 0.80 7.26
N ALA A 143 -16.20 1.88 7.68
CA ALA A 143 -15.97 3.23 7.16
C ALA A 143 -14.54 3.71 7.46
N ALA A 144 -14.03 3.45 8.66
CA ALA A 144 -12.66 3.80 9.05
C ALA A 144 -11.59 3.09 8.18
N GLN A 145 -11.88 1.94 7.58
CA GLN A 145 -10.95 1.28 6.64
C GLN A 145 -10.63 2.13 5.40
N ALA A 146 -11.54 3.03 5.01
CA ALA A 146 -11.29 3.97 3.91
C ALA A 146 -10.12 4.93 4.21
N TYR A 147 -9.72 5.08 5.48
CA TYR A 147 -8.56 5.89 5.86
C TYR A 147 -7.25 5.39 5.19
N ARG A 148 -7.14 4.10 4.85
CA ARG A 148 -5.98 3.59 4.07
C ARG A 148 -5.78 4.33 2.76
N ASN A 149 -6.87 4.70 2.09
CA ASN A 149 -6.82 5.46 0.84
C ASN A 149 -6.27 6.88 1.06
N CYS A 150 -6.52 7.47 2.24
CA CYS A 150 -5.97 8.78 2.58
C CYS A 150 -4.45 8.71 2.78
N GLN A 151 -3.91 7.60 3.29
CA GLN A 151 -2.47 7.40 3.49
C GLN A 151 -1.70 7.17 2.16
N GLU A 152 -2.41 6.94 1.06
CA GLU A 152 -1.81 6.84 -0.28
C GLU A 152 -1.68 8.20 -0.98
N LEU A 153 -2.21 9.28 -0.38
CA LEU A 153 -2.14 10.61 -0.96
C LEU A 153 -0.70 11.18 -0.90
N PRO A 154 -0.32 12.01 -1.89
CA PRO A 154 1.04 12.53 -1.99
C PRO A 154 1.41 13.51 -0.87
N ASP A 155 0.42 14.16 -0.26
CA ASP A 155 0.55 15.06 0.89
C ASP A 155 0.14 14.38 2.20
N ALA A 156 0.07 13.05 2.24
CA ALA A 156 -0.29 12.32 3.44
C ALA A 156 0.72 12.58 4.56
N VAL A 157 0.21 13.02 5.72
CA VAL A 157 0.99 13.18 6.94
C VAL A 157 0.92 11.86 7.70
N TYR A 158 2.08 11.25 7.94
CA TYR A 158 2.16 10.00 8.69
C TYR A 158 2.20 10.28 10.19
N LEU A 159 1.76 9.30 10.98
CA LEU A 159 2.02 9.30 12.41
C LEU A 159 3.55 9.42 12.64
N PRO A 160 3.99 10.21 13.63
CA PRO A 160 5.41 10.31 13.94
C PRO A 160 5.99 8.93 14.23
N THR A 161 7.25 8.69 13.88
CA THR A 161 7.88 7.40 14.18
C THR A 161 8.03 7.22 15.69
N VAL A 162 8.16 5.98 16.15
CA VAL A 162 8.34 5.69 17.59
C VAL A 162 9.59 6.39 18.12
N GLU A 163 10.65 6.49 17.33
CA GLU A 163 11.88 7.21 17.67
C GLU A 163 11.62 8.71 17.84
N ALA A 164 10.84 9.32 16.94
CA ALA A 164 10.45 10.72 17.02
C ALA A 164 9.61 11.01 18.28
N LEU A 165 8.77 10.06 18.72
CA LEU A 165 7.99 10.17 19.95
C LEU A 165 8.83 9.95 21.22
N LEU A 166 9.85 9.11 21.16
CA LEU A 166 10.79 8.85 22.26
C LEU A 166 11.91 9.90 22.34
N GLY A 167 11.94 10.88 21.43
CA GLY A 167 13.01 11.88 21.35
C GLY A 167 14.36 11.30 20.92
N VAL A 168 14.36 10.14 20.27
CA VAL A 168 15.55 9.50 19.68
C VAL A 168 15.63 9.96 18.23
N GLU A 169 16.64 10.76 17.89
CA GLU A 169 16.89 11.18 16.52
C GLU A 169 17.10 9.94 15.64
N PRO A 170 16.40 9.79 14.49
CA PRO A 170 16.53 8.59 13.68
C PRO A 170 17.97 8.46 13.19
N ALA A 171 18.57 7.29 13.40
CA ALA A 171 19.87 6.97 12.82
C ALA A 171 19.76 7.16 11.31
N ALA A 172 20.53 8.12 10.77
CA ALA A 172 20.54 8.47 9.36
C ALA A 172 20.57 7.20 8.50
N ALA A 173 19.59 7.08 7.60
CA ALA A 173 19.51 5.96 6.67
C ALA A 173 20.86 5.82 5.93
N PRO A 174 21.39 4.59 5.75
CA PRO A 174 22.57 4.40 4.92
C PRO A 174 22.26 4.91 3.51
N SER A 175 22.96 5.97 3.12
CA SER A 175 22.99 6.48 1.75
C SER A 175 23.68 5.45 0.83
N PRO A 176 23.38 5.47 -0.48
CA PRO A 176 23.12 4.32 -1.35
C PRO A 176 24.25 3.30 -1.53
#